data_AF-A0A840F7B8-F1
#
_entry.id   AF-A0A840F7B8-F1
#
_cell.length_a   1.000
_cell.length_b   1.000
_cell.length_c   1.000
_cell.angle_alpha   90.00
_cell.angle_beta   90.00
_cell.angle_gamma   90.00
#
_symmetry.space_group_name_H-M   'P 1'
#
loop_
_entity.id
_entity.type
_entity.pdbx_description
1 polymer ?
#
loop_
_entity_poly.entity_id
_entity_poly.type
_entity_poly.pdbx_seq_one_letter_code
_entity_poly.pdbx_strand_id
1 'polypeptide(L)'
;MASKRRTTGIAVLVAALAVSLAACGDDAASEGVATVTEIVTAPSSTTPQAPSSTEKSSNAERRLTASFDDLALAQPVGLAVEAVGGGNSMVFGDQTPRVAWSTIKVPIALAAERRNGASDSESAAIIDSDNAAAEALWASLGSPDQAAAAVTEVLREGGDETTTVPSQKLRPEYTVFGQTSWPLADAATFTAHLPCLPGSEHVVSLMGQVAGNQQWGLEVIPARATAVKGGWGPNADGGYVVRQIGLVTLKNGRRAAVAMSTYAPGASMDSGIAALNQVGGWVGRHLASLPAGRCA
;
A
#
# COMPACT_ATOMS: atom_id res chain seq x y z
N MET A 1 -28.22 -52.07 5.72
CA MET A 1 -29.34 -52.36 4.78
C MET A 1 -29.87 -51.01 4.30
N ALA A 2 -29.42 -50.41 3.19
CA ALA A 2 -29.53 -50.80 1.79
C ALA A 2 -30.99 -50.88 1.27
N SER A 3 -31.45 -49.85 0.54
CA SER A 3 -32.19 -49.88 -0.75
C SER A 3 -32.93 -48.54 -0.96
N LYS A 4 -32.61 -47.66 -1.93
CA LYS A 4 -32.95 -47.66 -3.38
C LYS A 4 -34.48 -47.79 -3.62
N ARG A 5 -35.20 -47.00 -4.44
CA ARG A 5 -35.00 -46.35 -5.77
C ARG A 5 -36.18 -45.35 -6.01
N ARG A 6 -36.01 -44.21 -6.72
CA ARG A 6 -36.38 -43.87 -8.14
C ARG A 6 -37.83 -44.25 -8.53
N THR A 7 -38.66 -43.45 -9.21
CA THR A 7 -38.54 -42.82 -10.57
C THR A 7 -39.83 -41.97 -10.77
N THR A 8 -39.93 -40.89 -11.57
CA THR A 8 -40.33 -40.78 -13.02
C THR A 8 -40.79 -39.31 -13.19
N GLY A 9 -40.67 -38.55 -14.29
CA GLY A 9 -40.31 -38.82 -15.69
C GLY A 9 -40.02 -37.51 -16.46
N ILE A 10 -39.54 -37.71 -17.68
CA ILE A 10 -39.02 -36.73 -18.66
C ILE A 10 -40.07 -36.50 -19.76
N ALA A 11 -40.15 -35.29 -20.33
CA ALA A 11 -40.51 -35.09 -21.74
C ALA A 11 -39.82 -33.83 -22.31
N VAL A 12 -39.26 -34.00 -23.52
CA VAL A 12 -38.41 -33.09 -24.31
C VAL A 12 -39.13 -32.78 -25.63
N LEU A 13 -39.00 -31.56 -26.16
CA LEU A 13 -39.12 -31.18 -27.58
C LEU A 13 -38.43 -29.80 -27.75
N VAL A 14 -37.21 -29.69 -28.30
CA VAL A 14 -36.78 -29.69 -29.72
C VAL A 14 -37.36 -28.54 -30.56
N ALA A 15 -36.49 -27.59 -30.94
CA ALA A 15 -36.37 -27.09 -32.32
C ALA A 15 -35.06 -26.30 -32.48
N ALA A 16 -34.25 -26.76 -33.44
CA ALA A 16 -33.00 -26.17 -33.89
C ALA A 16 -33.25 -25.08 -34.96
N LEU A 17 -32.25 -24.24 -35.24
CA LEU A 17 -31.82 -24.00 -36.62
C LEU A 17 -30.40 -23.40 -36.66
N ALA A 18 -29.54 -24.05 -37.42
CA ALA A 18 -28.16 -23.67 -37.74
C ALA A 18 -28.12 -22.95 -39.10
N VAL A 19 -27.18 -22.03 -39.28
CA VAL A 19 -26.65 -21.70 -40.62
C VAL A 19 -25.14 -21.48 -40.50
N SER A 20 -24.39 -22.32 -41.22
CA SER A 20 -22.96 -22.24 -41.45
C SER A 20 -22.75 -22.17 -42.97
N LEU A 21 -21.93 -21.23 -43.45
CA LEU A 21 -21.40 -21.23 -44.80
C LEU A 21 -19.89 -21.03 -44.74
N ALA A 22 -19.17 -22.10 -45.06
CA ALA A 22 -17.77 -22.12 -45.41
C ALA A 22 -17.64 -21.94 -46.93
N ALA A 23 -16.57 -21.29 -47.40
CA ALA A 23 -16.14 -21.33 -48.79
C ALA A 23 -14.62 -21.50 -48.85
N CYS A 24 -14.23 -22.43 -49.73
CA CYS A 24 -12.93 -23.07 -49.91
C CYS A 24 -11.85 -22.16 -50.53
N GLY A 25 -10.59 -22.59 -50.43
CA GLY A 25 -9.43 -21.95 -51.04
C GLY A 25 -8.91 -22.57 -52.34
N ASP A 26 -7.64 -22.21 -52.56
CA ASP A 26 -6.57 -22.74 -53.43
C ASP A 26 -6.33 -22.22 -54.86
N ASP A 27 -5.02 -22.23 -55.14
CA ASP A 27 -4.13 -21.45 -56.01
C ASP A 27 -4.13 -21.70 -57.54
N ALA A 28 -3.51 -20.71 -58.21
CA ALA A 28 -2.60 -20.76 -59.37
C ALA A 28 -3.12 -20.92 -60.81
N ALA A 29 -2.90 -19.86 -61.61
CA ALA A 29 -2.22 -19.92 -62.91
C ALA A 29 -1.68 -18.53 -63.34
N SER A 30 -0.50 -18.54 -63.95
CA SER A 30 0.40 -17.41 -64.25
C SER A 30 0.20 -16.87 -65.66
N GLU A 31 0.25 -15.54 -65.85
CA GLU A 31 0.75 -14.92 -67.07
C GLU A 31 1.74 -13.80 -66.73
N GLY A 32 2.94 -13.90 -67.30
CA GLY A 32 4.10 -13.08 -66.95
C GLY A 32 4.14 -11.75 -67.69
N VAL A 33 4.59 -10.72 -66.98
CA VAL A 33 5.14 -9.49 -67.59
C VAL A 33 6.40 -9.12 -66.80
N ALA A 34 7.52 -9.04 -67.51
CA ALA A 34 8.82 -8.67 -66.98
C ALA A 34 8.81 -7.23 -66.44
N THR A 35 9.38 -7.00 -65.26
CA THR A 35 9.64 -5.64 -64.78
C THR A 35 10.98 -5.55 -64.06
N VAL A 36 11.70 -4.51 -64.42
CA VAL A 36 13.09 -4.13 -64.18
C VAL A 36 13.48 -4.17 -62.70
N THR A 37 14.66 -4.74 -62.40
CA THR A 37 15.28 -4.72 -61.07
C THR A 37 16.06 -3.42 -60.88
N GLU A 38 15.51 -2.47 -60.11
CA GLU A 38 16.31 -1.41 -59.49
C GLU A 38 16.70 -1.85 -58.07
N ILE A 39 18.01 -1.92 -57.82
CA ILE A 39 18.56 -2.23 -56.50
C ILE A 39 18.59 -0.93 -55.71
N VAL A 40 17.54 -0.67 -54.93
CA VAL A 40 17.54 0.39 -53.91
C VAL A 40 18.32 -0.13 -52.69
N THR A 41 19.53 0.41 -52.49
CA THR A 41 20.31 0.20 -51.27
C THR A 41 19.56 0.81 -50.09
N ALA A 42 19.05 -0.03 -49.19
CA ALA A 42 18.45 0.42 -47.93
C ALA A 42 19.54 1.05 -47.04
N PRO A 43 19.35 2.25 -46.46
CA PRO A 43 20.24 2.73 -45.43
C PRO A 43 20.09 1.84 -44.20
N SER A 44 21.21 1.39 -43.64
CA SER A 44 21.24 0.73 -42.35
C SER A 44 20.68 1.68 -41.30
N SER A 45 19.44 1.43 -40.88
CA SER A 45 18.82 2.06 -39.71
C SER A 45 19.67 1.70 -38.49
N THR A 46 20.57 2.58 -38.12
CA THR A 46 21.27 2.50 -36.84
C THR A 46 20.24 2.89 -35.79
N THR A 47 19.59 1.91 -35.19
CA THR A 47 18.69 2.12 -34.05
C THR A 47 19.49 2.81 -32.93
N PRO A 48 19.09 3.99 -32.45
CA PRO A 48 19.62 4.50 -31.19
C PRO A 48 19.05 3.64 -30.06
N GLN A 49 19.80 2.61 -29.65
CA GLN A 49 19.52 1.91 -28.41
C GLN A 49 19.77 2.93 -27.29
N ALA A 50 18.73 3.29 -26.54
CA ALA A 50 18.86 4.01 -25.29
C ALA A 50 18.69 3.04 -24.10
N PRO A 51 19.68 2.21 -23.74
CA PRO A 51 19.69 1.52 -22.47
C PRO A 51 20.44 2.42 -21.48
N SER A 52 19.73 3.17 -20.64
CA SER A 52 20.42 3.94 -19.60
C SER A 52 19.53 4.25 -18.40
N SER A 53 18.28 4.70 -18.58
CA SER A 53 17.43 5.09 -17.46
C SER A 53 16.84 3.89 -16.72
N THR A 54 16.23 2.94 -17.44
CA THR A 54 15.58 1.75 -16.85
C THR A 54 16.59 0.79 -16.21
N GLU A 55 17.72 0.55 -16.87
CA GLU A 55 18.78 -0.31 -16.33
C GLU A 55 19.46 0.29 -15.09
N LYS A 56 19.71 1.61 -15.08
CA LYS A 56 20.26 2.30 -13.89
C LYS A 56 19.29 2.28 -12.72
N SER A 57 17.99 2.49 -12.97
CA SER A 57 16.95 2.38 -11.93
C SER A 57 16.92 0.98 -11.32
N SER A 58 16.94 -0.07 -12.15
CA SER A 58 16.93 -1.46 -11.66
C SER A 58 18.21 -1.82 -10.88
N ASN A 59 19.37 -1.27 -11.25
CA ASN A 59 20.62 -1.48 -10.54
C ASN A 59 20.62 -0.78 -9.17
N ALA A 60 20.06 0.43 -9.08
CA ALA A 60 19.95 1.16 -7.82
C ALA A 60 19.02 0.44 -6.84
N GLU A 61 17.88 -0.04 -7.32
CA GLU A 61 16.94 -0.83 -6.53
C GLU A 61 17.59 -2.12 -6.01
N ARG A 62 18.27 -2.90 -6.88
CA ARG A 62 19.01 -4.10 -6.44
C ARG A 62 20.03 -3.82 -5.34
N ARG A 63 20.74 -2.69 -5.41
CA ARG A 63 21.71 -2.30 -4.37
C ARG A 63 21.02 -1.92 -3.05
N LEU A 64 19.87 -1.26 -3.12
CA LEU A 64 19.06 -0.97 -1.94
C LEU A 64 18.55 -2.27 -1.30
N THR A 65 18.03 -3.21 -2.10
CA THR A 65 17.60 -4.52 -1.60
C THR A 65 18.73 -5.25 -0.89
N ALA A 66 19.89 -5.41 -1.55
CA ALA A 66 21.05 -6.05 -0.92
C ALA A 66 21.48 -5.34 0.37
N SER A 67 21.50 -4.00 0.38
CA SER A 67 21.85 -3.24 1.58
C SER A 67 20.81 -3.36 2.71
N PHE A 68 19.54 -3.59 2.40
CA PHE A 68 18.51 -3.83 3.40
C PHE A 68 18.64 -5.25 3.97
N ASP A 69 18.88 -6.24 3.10
CA ASP A 69 19.06 -7.64 3.50
C ASP A 69 20.31 -7.84 4.38
N ASP A 70 21.34 -7.00 4.21
CA ASP A 70 22.54 -6.98 5.05
C ASP A 70 22.31 -6.37 6.46
N LEU A 71 21.12 -5.81 6.76
CA LEU A 71 20.82 -5.32 8.09
C LEU A 71 20.71 -6.49 9.08
N ALA A 72 21.56 -6.47 10.12
CA ALA A 72 21.49 -7.41 11.24
C ALA A 72 20.30 -7.08 12.17
N LEU A 73 19.08 -7.36 11.71
CA LEU A 73 17.84 -7.14 12.45
C LEU A 73 17.58 -8.30 13.42
N ALA A 74 17.20 -7.97 14.65
CA ALA A 74 16.89 -8.97 15.69
C ALA A 74 15.56 -9.72 15.45
N GLN A 75 14.73 -9.23 14.53
CA GLN A 75 13.44 -9.81 14.15
C GLN A 75 13.08 -9.40 12.71
N PRO A 76 12.20 -10.13 12.01
CA PRO A 76 11.77 -9.78 10.66
C PRO A 76 11.14 -8.39 10.61
N VAL A 77 11.59 -7.54 9.68
CA VAL A 77 11.00 -6.23 9.42
C VAL A 77 10.63 -6.15 7.95
N GLY A 78 9.45 -5.63 7.67
CA GLY A 78 9.02 -5.20 6.35
C GLY A 78 9.10 -3.69 6.21
N LEU A 79 9.43 -3.23 5.01
CA LEU A 79 9.44 -1.82 4.63
C LEU A 79 8.83 -1.68 3.23
N ALA A 80 8.01 -0.66 3.04
CA ALA A 80 7.54 -0.17 1.75
C ALA A 80 7.78 1.33 1.68
N VAL A 81 8.30 1.82 0.55
CA VAL A 81 8.63 3.23 0.32
C VAL A 81 8.09 3.69 -1.02
N GLU A 82 7.41 4.82 -1.04
CA GLU A 82 6.83 5.41 -2.25
C GLU A 82 7.08 6.92 -2.33
N ALA A 83 7.14 7.46 -3.54
CA ALA A 83 7.26 8.90 -3.75
C ALA A 83 5.91 9.59 -3.48
N VAL A 84 5.91 10.65 -2.67
CA VAL A 84 4.70 11.47 -2.49
C VAL A 84 4.22 12.04 -3.82
N GLY A 85 2.91 12.00 -4.08
CA GLY A 85 2.33 12.41 -5.36
C GLY A 85 2.26 11.28 -6.40
N GLY A 86 2.64 10.05 -6.02
CA GLY A 86 2.41 8.84 -6.78
C GLY A 86 3.67 8.15 -7.28
N GLY A 87 3.52 6.88 -7.64
CA GLY A 87 4.57 6.01 -8.13
C GLY A 87 4.25 4.55 -7.82
N ASN A 88 5.27 3.69 -7.91
CA ASN A 88 5.18 2.33 -7.40
C ASN A 88 5.99 2.25 -6.11
N SER A 89 5.44 1.58 -5.11
CA SER A 89 6.15 1.24 -3.88
C SER A 89 7.36 0.34 -4.14
N MET A 90 8.51 0.70 -3.59
CA MET A 90 9.66 -0.21 -3.41
C MET A 90 9.50 -0.95 -2.08
N VAL A 91 9.59 -2.28 -2.10
CA VAL A 91 9.36 -3.13 -0.92
C VAL A 91 10.62 -3.91 -0.51
N PHE A 92 10.79 -4.12 0.79
CA PHE A 92 11.96 -4.77 1.38
C PHE A 92 11.56 -5.65 2.58
N GLY A 93 12.22 -6.79 2.78
CA GLY A 93 12.01 -7.64 3.95
C GLY A 93 10.63 -8.32 4.03
N ASP A 94 10.10 -8.51 5.25
CA ASP A 94 8.86 -9.26 5.51
C ASP A 94 7.61 -8.49 5.04
N GLN A 95 6.98 -8.98 3.96
CA GLN A 95 5.75 -8.39 3.41
C GLN A 95 4.47 -9.09 3.89
N THR A 96 4.54 -9.94 4.91
CA THR A 96 3.35 -10.59 5.47
C THR A 96 2.34 -9.53 5.93
N PRO A 97 1.09 -9.54 5.43
CA PRO A 97 0.09 -8.59 5.89
C PRO A 97 -0.15 -8.68 7.40
N ARG A 98 -0.20 -7.52 8.05
CA ARG A 98 -0.46 -7.36 9.48
C ARG A 98 -1.65 -6.43 9.68
N VAL A 99 -2.30 -6.53 10.82
CA VAL A 99 -3.34 -5.56 11.19
C VAL A 99 -2.76 -4.15 11.36
N ALA A 100 -3.56 -3.13 11.09
CA ALA A 100 -3.16 -1.73 11.08
C ALA A 100 -2.86 -1.16 12.48
N TRP A 101 -3.49 -1.70 13.52
CA TRP A 101 -3.49 -1.08 14.84
C TRP A 101 -3.82 0.42 14.73
N SER A 102 -3.13 1.27 15.48
CA SER A 102 -3.40 2.71 15.48
C SER A 102 -2.93 3.47 14.24
N THR A 103 -2.27 2.84 13.24
CA THR A 103 -1.93 3.55 12.00
C THR A 103 -3.17 3.92 11.18
N ILE A 104 -4.25 3.13 11.30
CA ILE A 104 -5.54 3.39 10.63
C ILE A 104 -6.25 4.64 11.16
N LYS A 105 -5.80 5.24 12.27
CA LYS A 105 -6.40 6.47 12.80
C LYS A 105 -6.27 7.66 11.86
N VAL A 106 -5.26 7.65 10.98
CA VAL A 106 -5.06 8.71 9.98
C VAL A 106 -6.24 8.81 9.01
N PRO A 107 -6.65 7.75 8.28
CA PRO A 107 -7.84 7.84 7.43
C PRO A 107 -9.14 8.03 8.22
N ILE A 108 -9.22 7.58 9.48
CA ILE A 108 -10.39 7.86 10.36
C ILE A 108 -10.51 9.36 10.65
N ALA A 109 -9.41 9.99 11.07
CA ALA A 109 -9.39 11.43 11.36
C ALA A 109 -9.77 12.24 10.12
N LEU A 110 -9.21 11.89 8.95
CA LEU A 110 -9.55 12.57 7.70
C LEU A 110 -11.04 12.39 7.31
N ALA A 111 -11.58 11.18 7.43
CA ALA A 111 -13.00 10.93 7.17
C ALA A 111 -13.91 11.73 8.12
N ALA A 112 -13.59 11.75 9.41
CA ALA A 112 -14.38 12.45 10.43
C ALA A 112 -14.32 13.97 10.25
N GLU A 113 -13.13 14.51 10.02
CA GLU A 113 -12.91 15.94 9.79
C GLU A 113 -13.66 16.43 8.54
N ARG A 114 -13.65 15.66 7.44
CA ARG A 114 -14.41 16.01 6.23
C ARG A 114 -15.92 16.04 6.45
N ARG A 115 -16.42 15.18 7.33
CA ARG A 115 -17.85 15.08 7.61
C ARG A 115 -18.32 16.15 8.58
N ASN A 116 -17.53 16.43 9.62
CA ASN A 116 -17.98 17.16 10.80
C ASN A 116 -17.21 18.47 11.06
N GLY A 117 -16.13 18.72 10.30
CA GLY A 117 -15.12 19.72 10.63
C GLY A 117 -14.11 19.20 11.65
N ALA A 118 -13.00 19.92 11.79
CA ALA A 118 -11.93 19.56 12.72
C ALA A 118 -12.41 19.62 14.18
N SER A 119 -11.93 18.68 15.00
CA SER A 119 -12.22 18.64 16.44
C SER A 119 -10.95 18.33 17.26
N ASP A 120 -11.08 18.41 18.59
CA ASP A 120 -9.99 18.04 19.50
C ASP A 120 -9.73 16.51 19.49
N SER A 121 -10.70 15.71 19.03
CA SER A 121 -10.56 14.25 18.97
C SER A 121 -9.50 13.81 17.97
N GLU A 122 -9.33 14.53 16.85
CA GLU A 122 -8.26 14.29 15.88
C GLU A 122 -6.89 14.49 16.53
N SER A 123 -6.73 15.56 17.30
CA SER A 123 -5.47 15.83 18.02
C SER A 123 -5.12 14.69 18.97
N ALA A 124 -6.04 14.31 19.86
CA ALA A 124 -5.81 13.21 20.80
C ALA A 124 -5.59 11.86 20.11
N ALA A 125 -6.35 11.56 19.04
CA ALA A 125 -6.24 10.30 18.31
C ALA A 125 -4.93 10.19 17.51
N ILE A 126 -4.41 11.28 16.96
CA ILE A 126 -3.19 11.29 16.14
C ILE A 126 -1.94 11.53 16.99
N ILE A 127 -1.91 12.57 17.82
CA ILE A 127 -0.74 12.97 18.62
C ILE A 127 -0.47 11.97 19.75
N ASP A 128 -1.48 11.68 20.56
CA ASP A 128 -1.33 10.81 21.74
C ASP A 128 -1.65 9.34 21.44
N SER A 129 -2.20 9.07 20.25
CA SER A 129 -2.72 7.76 19.89
C SER A 129 -3.84 7.29 20.82
N ASP A 130 -4.66 8.20 21.35
CA ASP A 130 -5.79 7.91 22.24
C ASP A 130 -6.86 7.06 21.52
N ASN A 131 -7.30 5.96 22.15
CA ASN A 131 -8.26 5.04 21.56
C ASN A 131 -9.72 5.50 21.75
N ALA A 132 -10.03 6.19 22.85
CA ALA A 132 -11.38 6.71 23.09
C ALA A 132 -11.70 7.86 22.11
N ALA A 133 -10.74 8.74 21.84
CA ALA A 133 -10.86 9.77 20.81
C ALA A 133 -11.04 9.17 19.41
N ALA A 134 -10.27 8.13 19.08
CA ALA A 134 -10.42 7.43 17.80
C ALA A 134 -11.79 6.73 17.65
N GLU A 135 -12.31 6.12 18.72
CA GLU A 135 -13.67 5.54 18.75
C GLU A 135 -14.75 6.64 18.64
N ALA A 136 -14.53 7.83 19.21
CA ALA A 136 -15.44 8.97 19.04
C ALA A 136 -15.47 9.48 17.59
N LEU A 137 -14.30 9.61 16.95
CA LEU A 137 -14.20 9.93 15.52
C LEU A 137 -14.92 8.88 14.67
N TRP A 138 -14.68 7.59 14.95
CA TRP A 138 -15.35 6.49 14.27
C TRP A 138 -16.88 6.54 14.43
N ALA A 139 -17.38 6.72 15.65
CA ALA A 139 -18.82 6.81 15.93
C ALA A 139 -19.47 8.02 15.25
N SER A 140 -18.73 9.12 15.06
CA SER A 140 -19.21 10.31 14.36
C SER A 140 -19.50 10.07 12.87
N LEU A 141 -18.97 8.97 12.30
CA LEU A 141 -19.19 8.56 10.91
C LEU A 141 -20.50 7.75 10.72
N GLY A 142 -21.27 7.53 11.79
CA GLY A 142 -22.60 6.88 11.73
C GLY A 142 -22.57 5.43 12.22
N SER A 143 -23.38 4.56 11.61
CA SER A 143 -23.38 3.14 11.94
C SER A 143 -22.01 2.51 11.65
N PRO A 144 -21.68 1.34 12.25
CA PRO A 144 -20.39 0.69 11.99
C PRO A 144 -20.12 0.42 10.50
N ASP A 145 -21.15 0.09 9.71
CA ASP A 145 -21.02 -0.10 8.26
C ASP A 145 -20.77 1.23 7.53
N GLN A 146 -21.42 2.32 7.96
CA GLN A 146 -21.19 3.66 7.39
C GLN A 146 -19.77 4.16 7.71
N ALA A 147 -19.31 3.94 8.94
CA ALA A 147 -17.96 4.29 9.36
C ALA A 147 -16.90 3.49 8.59
N ALA A 148 -17.07 2.17 8.48
CA ALA A 148 -16.19 1.31 7.69
C ALA A 148 -16.13 1.74 6.22
N ALA A 149 -17.28 2.04 5.61
CA ALA A 149 -17.34 2.51 4.23
C ALA A 149 -16.65 3.87 4.06
N ALA A 150 -16.89 4.84 4.95
CA ALA A 150 -16.26 6.16 4.88
C ALA A 150 -14.73 6.10 4.99
N VAL A 151 -14.19 5.28 5.89
CA VAL A 151 -12.74 5.12 6.03
C VAL A 151 -12.14 4.35 4.86
N THR A 152 -12.86 3.34 4.35
CA THR A 152 -12.44 2.62 3.13
C THR A 152 -12.41 3.55 1.92
N GLU A 153 -13.37 4.47 1.78
CA GLU A 153 -13.36 5.47 0.71
C GLU A 153 -12.13 6.39 0.79
N VAL A 154 -11.76 6.84 1.99
CA VAL A 154 -10.52 7.62 2.19
C VAL A 154 -9.28 6.82 1.79
N LEU A 155 -9.24 5.51 2.04
CA LEU A 155 -8.16 4.64 1.54
C LEU A 155 -8.14 4.60 0.00
N ARG A 156 -9.31 4.47 -0.65
CA ARG A 156 -9.45 4.47 -2.12
C ARG A 156 -8.99 5.77 -2.74
N GLU A 157 -9.38 6.92 -2.18
CA GLU A 157 -8.88 8.22 -2.63
C GLU A 157 -7.35 8.32 -2.52
N GLY A 158 -6.77 7.70 -1.49
CA GLY A 158 -5.32 7.59 -1.31
C GLY A 158 -4.63 6.54 -2.19
N GLY A 159 -5.35 5.89 -3.12
CA GLY A 159 -4.81 4.91 -4.06
C GLY A 159 -4.66 3.49 -3.50
N ASP A 160 -5.06 3.24 -2.25
CA ASP A 160 -5.19 1.87 -1.73
C ASP A 160 -6.48 1.27 -2.28
N GLU A 161 -6.38 0.42 -3.30
CA GLU A 161 -7.52 -0.18 -4.01
C GLU A 161 -8.05 -1.47 -3.37
N THR A 162 -7.33 -2.05 -2.40
CA THR A 162 -7.56 -3.42 -1.96
C THR A 162 -8.01 -3.53 -0.50
N THR A 163 -7.51 -2.68 0.38
CA THR A 163 -7.79 -2.76 1.82
C THR A 163 -9.24 -2.42 2.11
N THR A 164 -9.91 -3.23 2.92
CA THR A 164 -11.28 -2.95 3.38
C THR A 164 -11.28 -2.86 4.90
N VAL A 165 -11.81 -1.76 5.44
CA VAL A 165 -11.94 -1.58 6.88
C VAL A 165 -13.13 -2.42 7.37
N PRO A 166 -12.96 -3.27 8.39
CA PRO A 166 -14.07 -4.07 8.90
C PRO A 166 -15.11 -3.16 9.60
N SER A 167 -16.38 -3.57 9.61
CA SER A 167 -17.42 -2.93 10.40
C SER A 167 -17.73 -3.67 11.71
N GLN A 168 -17.16 -4.86 11.90
CA GLN A 168 -17.38 -5.72 13.06
C GLN A 168 -16.07 -6.05 13.76
N LYS A 169 -16.13 -6.20 15.08
CA LYS A 169 -14.97 -6.63 15.88
C LYS A 169 -14.65 -8.08 15.55
N LEU A 170 -13.42 -8.36 15.13
CA LEU A 170 -12.93 -9.74 14.99
C LEU A 170 -12.45 -10.28 16.34
N ARG A 171 -11.86 -9.40 17.16
CA ARG A 171 -11.40 -9.60 18.53
C ARG A 171 -12.11 -8.58 19.43
N PRO A 172 -12.99 -9.01 20.35
CA PRO A 172 -13.83 -8.11 21.16
C PRO A 172 -13.07 -7.04 21.95
N GLU A 173 -11.86 -7.37 22.37
CA GLU A 173 -10.99 -6.55 23.22
C GLU A 173 -10.31 -5.38 22.48
N TYR A 174 -10.36 -5.33 21.15
CA TYR A 174 -9.75 -4.26 20.35
C TYR A 174 -10.77 -3.46 19.53
N THR A 175 -10.37 -2.25 19.13
CA THR A 175 -11.12 -1.38 18.22
C THR A 175 -11.42 -2.10 16.91
N VAL A 176 -12.58 -1.86 16.30
CA VAL A 176 -12.94 -2.47 15.01
C VAL A 176 -11.91 -2.13 13.93
N PHE A 177 -11.68 -0.84 13.72
CA PHE A 177 -10.81 -0.33 12.68
C PHE A 177 -9.34 -0.77 12.83
N GLY A 178 -8.82 -0.90 14.05
CA GLY A 178 -7.43 -1.33 14.29
C GLY A 178 -7.13 -2.74 13.79
N GLN A 179 -8.17 -3.54 13.53
CA GLN A 179 -8.07 -4.92 13.06
C GLN A 179 -8.08 -5.03 11.53
N THR A 180 -8.08 -3.90 10.82
CA THR A 180 -7.90 -3.83 9.37
C THR A 180 -6.60 -4.52 8.98
N SER A 181 -6.67 -5.62 8.23
CA SER A 181 -5.48 -6.20 7.60
C SER A 181 -4.97 -5.24 6.54
N TRP A 182 -3.79 -4.65 6.74
CA TRP A 182 -3.28 -3.57 5.92
C TRP A 182 -1.85 -3.85 5.45
N PRO A 183 -1.67 -4.36 4.22
CA PRO A 183 -0.36 -4.63 3.64
C PRO A 183 0.52 -3.37 3.59
N LEU A 184 1.83 -3.56 3.61
CA LEU A 184 2.76 -2.42 3.66
C LEU A 184 2.76 -1.60 2.37
N ALA A 185 2.67 -2.25 1.21
CA ALA A 185 2.58 -1.55 -0.08
C ALA A 185 1.35 -0.64 -0.12
N ASP A 186 0.17 -1.18 0.19
CA ASP A 186 -1.08 -0.40 0.22
C ASP A 186 -1.03 0.75 1.23
N ALA A 187 -0.45 0.51 2.42
CA ALA A 187 -0.25 1.56 3.43
C ALA A 187 0.74 2.64 2.98
N ALA A 188 1.79 2.28 2.25
CA ALA A 188 2.74 3.24 1.67
C ALA A 188 2.09 4.05 0.55
N THR A 189 1.28 3.42 -0.32
CA THR A 189 0.49 4.09 -1.36
C THR A 189 -0.45 5.12 -0.75
N PHE A 190 -1.26 4.73 0.24
CA PHE A 190 -2.13 5.67 0.96
C PHE A 190 -1.32 6.84 1.55
N THR A 191 -0.21 6.53 2.21
CA THR A 191 0.65 7.55 2.84
C THR A 191 1.29 8.48 1.79
N ALA A 192 1.61 8.00 0.60
CA ALA A 192 2.18 8.78 -0.50
C ALA A 192 1.19 9.78 -1.10
N HIS A 193 -0.08 9.42 -1.13
CA HIS A 193 -1.15 10.27 -1.66
C HIS A 193 -1.78 11.16 -0.59
N LEU A 194 -1.71 10.79 0.69
CA LEU A 194 -2.32 11.50 1.81
C LEU A 194 -2.09 13.03 1.75
N PRO A 195 -0.86 13.55 1.57
CA PRO A 195 -0.65 15.01 1.56
C PRO A 195 -1.24 15.73 0.35
N CYS A 196 -1.70 14.99 -0.65
CA CYS A 196 -2.29 15.49 -1.88
C CYS A 196 -3.82 15.36 -1.86
N LEU A 197 -4.39 14.72 -0.82
CA LEU A 197 -5.83 14.62 -0.65
C LEU A 197 -6.40 15.96 -0.16
N PRO A 198 -7.55 16.40 -0.70
CA PRO A 198 -8.23 17.59 -0.21
C PRO A 198 -8.57 17.50 1.29
N GLY A 199 -8.22 18.54 2.06
CA GLY A 199 -8.52 18.65 3.49
C GLY A 199 -7.63 17.77 4.39
N SER A 200 -6.50 17.28 3.89
CA SER A 200 -5.57 16.44 4.66
C SER A 200 -4.55 17.23 5.49
N GLU A 201 -4.45 18.54 5.26
CA GLU A 201 -3.37 19.39 5.77
C GLU A 201 -3.32 19.38 7.30
N HIS A 202 -4.49 19.44 7.95
CA HIS A 202 -4.59 19.41 9.40
C HIS A 202 -4.12 18.05 9.97
N VAL A 203 -4.63 16.93 9.45
CA VAL A 203 -4.22 15.58 9.88
C VAL A 203 -2.72 15.34 9.68
N VAL A 204 -2.16 15.76 8.54
CA VAL A 204 -0.71 15.65 8.27
C VAL A 204 0.10 16.53 9.23
N SER A 205 -0.40 17.71 9.59
CA SER A 205 0.21 18.57 10.61
C SER A 205 0.23 17.89 11.98
N LEU A 206 -0.86 17.23 12.39
CA LEU A 206 -0.92 16.48 13.65
C LEU A 206 0.06 15.30 13.66
N MET A 207 0.23 14.60 12.54
CA MET A 207 1.24 13.54 12.40
C MET A 207 2.68 14.06 12.60
N GLY A 208 2.94 15.34 12.34
CA GLY A 208 4.24 15.99 12.60
C GLY A 208 4.44 16.42 14.05
N GLN A 209 3.47 16.16 14.93
CA GLN A 209 3.45 16.63 16.33
C GLN A 209 3.30 15.49 17.33
N VAL A 210 3.48 14.23 16.90
CA VAL A 210 3.21 13.06 17.73
C VAL A 210 3.98 13.06 19.05
N ALA A 211 3.32 12.57 20.10
CA ALA A 211 3.89 12.45 21.42
C ALA A 211 4.97 11.33 21.49
N GLY A 212 5.73 11.31 22.59
CA GLY A 212 6.90 10.43 22.77
C GLY A 212 6.61 8.93 22.61
N ASN A 213 5.36 8.48 22.81
CA ASN A 213 4.95 7.10 22.58
C ASN A 213 5.00 6.67 21.10
N GLN A 214 5.22 7.61 20.17
CA GLN A 214 5.30 7.37 18.73
C GLN A 214 6.61 7.88 18.11
N GLN A 215 7.48 8.51 18.90
CA GLN A 215 8.77 9.09 18.48
C GLN A 215 9.87 8.02 18.34
N TRP A 216 9.63 7.08 17.43
CA TRP A 216 10.52 6.00 17.05
C TRP A 216 10.38 5.74 15.55
N GLY A 217 11.12 4.78 14.99
CA GLY A 217 11.09 4.50 13.56
C GLY A 217 11.68 5.65 12.76
N LEU A 218 10.88 6.35 11.95
CA LEU A 218 11.33 7.47 11.11
C LEU A 218 11.73 8.70 11.94
N GLU A 219 11.17 8.87 13.13
CA GLU A 219 11.46 10.00 14.03
C GLU A 219 12.91 9.98 14.55
N VAL A 220 13.65 8.86 14.40
CA VAL A 220 15.07 8.80 14.76
C VAL A 220 15.99 9.39 13.69
N ILE A 221 15.46 9.75 12.52
CA ILE A 221 16.26 10.28 11.41
C ILE A 221 16.71 11.71 11.74
N PRO A 222 18.02 11.98 11.87
CA PRO A 222 18.50 13.27 12.32
C PRO A 222 18.28 14.36 11.27
N ALA A 223 17.91 15.56 11.74
CA ALA A 223 17.78 16.78 10.94
C ALA A 223 16.86 16.61 9.71
N ARG A 224 15.74 15.88 9.87
CA ARG A 224 14.68 15.76 8.87
C ARG A 224 13.34 16.04 9.53
N ALA A 225 12.45 16.70 8.78
CA ALA A 225 11.07 16.84 9.18
C ALA A 225 10.32 15.56 8.82
N THR A 226 9.61 15.01 9.79
CA THR A 226 8.84 13.79 9.68
C THR A 226 7.39 14.04 10.11
N ALA A 227 6.48 13.22 9.60
CA ALA A 227 5.11 13.18 10.04
C ALA A 227 4.68 11.72 10.07
N VAL A 228 4.42 11.17 11.26
CA VAL A 228 4.24 9.72 11.45
C VAL A 228 2.94 9.38 12.17
N LYS A 229 2.52 8.13 12.05
CA LYS A 229 1.56 7.51 12.97
C LYS A 229 2.06 6.11 13.32
N GLY A 230 2.21 5.84 14.61
CA GLY A 230 2.55 4.52 15.13
C GLY A 230 1.30 3.66 15.39
N GLY A 231 1.48 2.35 15.36
CA GLY A 231 0.50 1.36 15.76
C GLY A 231 1.17 0.09 16.29
N TRP A 232 0.69 -0.42 17.40
CA TRP A 232 1.22 -1.62 18.03
C TRP A 232 0.12 -2.39 18.76
N GLY A 233 0.32 -3.68 18.92
CA GLY A 233 -0.55 -4.52 19.72
C GLY A 233 -0.21 -6.01 19.63
N PRO A 234 -0.76 -6.82 20.54
CA PRO A 234 -0.44 -8.24 20.61
C PRO A 234 -1.10 -9.02 19.46
N ASN A 235 -0.36 -9.97 18.88
CA ASN A 235 -0.93 -10.93 17.94
C ASN A 235 -1.58 -12.12 18.69
N ALA A 236 -2.48 -12.85 18.02
CA ALA A 236 -3.24 -13.93 18.66
C ALA A 236 -2.37 -15.14 19.08
N ASP A 237 -1.29 -15.41 18.36
CA ASP A 237 -0.28 -16.44 18.61
C ASP A 237 0.83 -15.98 19.57
N GLY A 238 0.67 -14.81 20.19
CA GLY A 238 1.67 -14.17 21.05
C GLY A 238 2.53 -13.17 20.29
N GLY A 239 3.44 -12.49 21.00
CA GLY A 239 4.28 -11.43 20.43
C GLY A 239 3.52 -10.14 20.09
N TYR A 240 4.26 -9.13 19.65
CA TYR A 240 3.74 -7.81 19.27
C TYR A 240 3.96 -7.53 17.79
N VAL A 241 2.91 -7.05 17.12
CA VAL A 241 3.07 -6.30 15.88
C VAL A 241 3.40 -4.87 16.27
N VAL A 242 4.47 -4.33 15.71
CA VAL A 242 4.83 -2.91 15.80
C VAL A 242 4.96 -2.38 14.39
N ARG A 243 4.26 -1.28 14.07
CA ARG A 243 4.23 -0.70 12.72
C ARG A 243 4.09 0.80 12.74
N GLN A 244 4.62 1.45 11.72
CA GLN A 244 4.52 2.90 11.54
C GLN A 244 4.33 3.22 10.07
N ILE A 245 3.45 4.19 9.82
CA ILE A 245 3.40 4.91 8.55
C ILE A 245 3.95 6.31 8.76
N GLY A 246 4.52 6.90 7.71
CA GLY A 246 4.91 8.30 7.80
C GLY A 246 5.56 8.87 6.56
N LEU A 247 5.81 10.17 6.64
CA LEU A 247 6.43 10.99 5.61
C LEU A 247 7.80 11.43 6.11
N VAL A 248 8.81 11.39 5.23
CA VAL A 248 10.13 11.97 5.50
C VAL A 248 10.43 13.04 4.46
N THR A 249 10.69 14.27 4.91
CA THR A 249 11.00 15.40 4.03
C THR A 249 12.50 15.47 3.75
N LEU A 250 12.88 15.32 2.48
CA LEU A 250 14.26 15.46 2.01
C LEU A 250 14.68 16.94 2.03
N LYS A 251 15.99 17.20 2.01
CA LYS A 251 16.55 18.57 1.98
C LYS A 251 16.06 19.43 0.82
N ASN A 252 15.71 18.80 -0.31
CA ASN A 252 15.18 19.48 -1.48
C ASN A 252 13.64 19.64 -1.43
N GLY A 253 13.01 19.38 -0.28
CA GLY A 253 11.56 19.49 -0.04
C GLY A 253 10.69 18.41 -0.71
N ARG A 254 11.28 17.45 -1.45
CA ARG A 254 10.56 16.23 -1.86
C ARG A 254 10.33 15.37 -0.63
N ARG A 255 9.29 14.55 -0.64
CA ARG A 255 8.92 13.66 0.47
C ARG A 255 8.88 12.21 0.01
N ALA A 256 9.40 11.32 0.85
CA ALA A 256 9.21 9.88 0.75
C ALA A 256 8.11 9.47 1.74
N ALA A 257 7.14 8.69 1.29
CA ALA A 257 6.18 8.00 2.14
C ALA A 257 6.71 6.61 2.47
N VAL A 258 6.53 6.21 3.72
CA VAL A 258 7.06 4.97 4.26
C VAL A 258 6.00 4.26 5.07
N ALA A 259 5.88 2.95 4.86
CA ALA A 259 5.19 2.05 5.78
C ALA A 259 6.15 0.94 6.20
N MET A 260 6.24 0.66 7.49
CA MET A 260 7.06 -0.43 8.01
C MET A 260 6.36 -1.18 9.12
N SER A 261 6.65 -2.46 9.23
CA SER A 261 6.12 -3.30 10.31
C SER A 261 7.09 -4.40 10.69
N THR A 262 6.97 -4.88 11.91
CA THR A 262 7.73 -6.01 12.41
C THR A 262 6.87 -6.87 13.32
N TYR A 263 7.16 -8.16 13.29
CA TYR A 263 6.55 -9.15 14.15
C TYR A 263 7.47 -10.36 14.27
N ALA A 264 7.57 -10.89 15.48
CA ALA A 264 8.09 -12.23 15.73
C ALA A 264 7.35 -12.84 16.92
N PRO A 265 7.18 -14.18 16.95
CA PRO A 265 6.63 -14.86 18.12
C PRO A 265 7.41 -14.51 19.39
N GLY A 266 6.70 -14.12 20.45
CA GLY A 266 7.31 -13.74 21.74
C GLY A 266 8.02 -12.38 21.76
N ALA A 267 8.09 -11.64 20.65
CA ALA A 267 8.65 -10.29 20.61
C ALA A 267 7.80 -9.29 21.41
N SER A 268 8.44 -8.29 22.00
CA SER A 268 7.76 -7.22 22.73
C SER A 268 7.57 -5.98 21.86
N MET A 269 6.79 -5.03 22.36
CA MET A 269 6.72 -3.69 21.77
C MET A 269 8.12 -3.05 21.69
N ASP A 270 8.91 -3.15 22.75
CA ASP A 270 10.25 -2.55 22.82
C ASP A 270 11.23 -3.15 21.81
N SER A 271 11.22 -4.48 21.65
CA SER A 271 12.07 -5.13 20.64
C SER A 271 11.64 -4.76 19.22
N GLY A 272 10.33 -4.60 18.99
CA GLY A 272 9.80 -4.08 17.73
C GLY A 272 10.20 -2.64 17.45
N ILE A 273 10.12 -1.76 18.45
CA ILE A 273 10.59 -0.37 18.35
C ILE A 273 12.09 -0.33 18.00
N ALA A 274 12.91 -1.13 18.68
CA ALA A 274 14.34 -1.21 18.42
C ALA A 274 14.62 -1.65 16.97
N ALA A 275 13.88 -2.63 16.45
CA ALA A 275 14.00 -3.08 15.07
C ALA A 275 13.58 -1.98 14.06
N LEU A 276 12.47 -1.29 14.31
CA LEU A 276 12.02 -0.19 13.43
C LEU A 276 12.94 1.03 13.50
N ASN A 277 13.60 1.30 14.63
CA ASN A 277 14.63 2.35 14.74
C ASN A 277 15.84 2.05 13.85
N GLN A 278 16.26 0.78 13.75
CA GLN A 278 17.35 0.38 12.85
C GLN A 278 16.96 0.61 11.38
N VAL A 279 15.72 0.26 11.02
CA VAL A 279 15.18 0.53 9.67
C VAL A 279 15.03 2.03 9.41
N GLY A 280 14.58 2.82 10.38
CA GLY A 280 14.56 4.28 10.29
C GLY A 280 15.96 4.86 10.03
N GLY A 281 16.97 4.36 10.72
CA GLY A 281 18.38 4.70 10.46
C GLY A 281 18.84 4.30 9.05
N TRP A 282 18.41 3.15 8.54
CA TRP A 282 18.69 2.72 7.17
C TRP A 282 18.02 3.62 6.14
N VAL A 283 16.73 3.95 6.33
CA VAL A 283 15.99 4.90 5.47
C VAL A 283 16.73 6.24 5.45
N GLY A 284 17.11 6.77 6.62
CA GLY A 284 17.83 8.03 6.76
C GLY A 284 19.14 8.09 5.96
N ARG A 285 19.91 6.99 5.94
CA ARG A 285 21.16 6.89 5.14
C ARG A 285 20.90 6.80 3.64
N HIS A 286 19.76 6.26 3.22
CA HIS A 286 19.43 5.99 1.82
C HIS A 286 18.43 6.97 1.19
N LEU A 287 17.98 8.01 1.91
CA LEU A 287 16.97 8.97 1.42
C LEU A 287 17.25 9.54 0.03
N ALA A 288 18.51 9.76 -0.35
CA ALA A 288 18.87 10.28 -1.67
C ALA A 288 18.63 9.29 -2.82
N SER A 289 18.57 8.00 -2.50
CA SER A 289 18.37 6.89 -3.44
C SER A 289 16.95 6.33 -3.40
N LEU A 290 16.16 6.69 -2.38
CA LEU A 290 14.77 6.25 -2.23
C LEU A 290 13.80 7.11 -3.07
N PRO A 291 12.63 6.57 -3.46
CA PRO A 291 11.58 7.33 -4.12
C PRO A 291 11.16 8.53 -3.26
N ALA A 292 11.08 9.70 -3.89
CA ALA A 292 10.59 10.91 -3.23
C ALA A 292 9.88 11.81 -4.24
N GLY A 293 8.82 12.51 -3.83
CA GLY A 293 8.03 13.33 -4.74
C GLY A 293 7.36 14.50 -4.05
N ARG A 294 6.40 15.11 -4.74
CA ARG A 294 5.59 16.24 -4.30
C ARG A 294 4.21 16.09 -4.93
N CYS A 295 3.19 16.69 -4.30
CA CYS A 295 1.90 16.86 -4.96
C CYS A 295 2.08 17.74 -6.20
N ALA A 296 1.25 17.49 -7.21
CA ALA A 296 1.23 18.25 -8.46
C ALA A 296 0.72 19.69 -8.26
#